data_AF-A0AAU7M048-F1
#
_entry.id   AF-A0AAU7M048-F1
#
_cell.length_a   1.000
_cell.length_b   1.000
_cell.length_c   1.000
_cell.angle_alpha   90.00
_cell.angle_beta   90.00
_cell.angle_gamma   90.00
#
_symmetry.space_group_name_H-M   'P 1'
#
loop_
_entity.id
_entity.type
_entity.pdbx_description
1 polymer ?
#
loop_
_entity_poly.entity_id
_entity_poly.type
_entity_poly.pdbx_seq_one_letter_code
_entity_poly.pdbx_strand_id
1 'polypeptide(L)'
;MQRAACPLQPAATVAGRKDGKFTLQADLSGMTASHIASFIVLGKEAAAAGRPRDAEVAFLMSCRVADKLKGMDSVESADAKYQLGWLYAGLALEDGSARASRAELRRRAERLYADSLRTYLARYGQAHEKSRFAAAGLKALDQPVRSVQEGTSKPSQALMPPSQARRNEAAQAAPPAPHEPGAAISPGPSFDCAKARSMPEKMICSDAELARLDRELGRVYARAKNAASDGAAFRRQNSEEWRRREATCRDRECLLRWYANRHDQLMNVIEGPKQEPAPSALSR
;
A
#
# COMPACT_ATOMS: atom_id res chain seq x y z
N MET A 1 -1.81 9.24 26.20
CA MET A 1 -1.44 9.91 24.93
C MET A 1 -2.69 10.17 24.11
N GLN A 2 -2.88 11.40 23.63
CA GLN A 2 -4.09 11.84 22.92
C GLN A 2 -4.19 11.24 21.50
N ARG A 3 -5.41 11.05 20.99
CA ARG A 3 -5.64 10.64 19.60
C ARG A 3 -5.22 11.76 18.65
N ALA A 4 -4.57 11.40 17.55
CA ALA A 4 -4.21 12.35 16.51
C ALA A 4 -5.34 12.42 15.49
N ALA A 5 -6.00 13.58 15.40
CA ALA A 5 -6.86 13.89 14.27
C ALA A 5 -6.01 14.01 12.99
N CYS A 6 -6.61 13.72 11.84
CA CYS A 6 -5.95 13.96 10.55
C CYS A 6 -5.52 15.45 10.46
N PRO A 7 -4.25 15.74 10.13
CA PRO A 7 -3.78 17.12 10.03
C PRO A 7 -4.61 17.89 9.01
N LEU A 8 -4.98 19.14 9.30
CA LEU A 8 -5.80 19.96 8.39
C LEU A 8 -4.97 20.79 7.41
N GLN A 9 -3.67 20.97 7.70
CA GLN A 9 -2.79 21.83 6.91
C GLN A 9 -1.62 21.03 6.35
N PRO A 10 -1.45 21.04 5.01
CA PRO A 10 -0.30 20.44 4.38
C PRO A 10 1.01 21.16 4.80
N ALA A 11 2.05 20.39 5.10
CA ALA A 11 3.38 20.83 5.52
C ALA A 11 4.47 20.55 4.48
N ALA A 12 4.26 19.65 3.52
CA ALA A 12 5.23 19.37 2.46
C ALA A 12 5.35 20.57 1.53
N THR A 13 6.55 20.98 1.12
CA THR A 13 6.70 22.05 0.14
C THR A 13 6.44 21.53 -1.28
N VAL A 14 5.99 22.40 -2.18
CA VAL A 14 5.79 22.04 -3.59
C VAL A 14 7.14 21.77 -4.26
N ALA A 15 7.30 20.61 -4.87
CA ALA A 15 8.49 20.24 -5.65
C ALA A 15 8.27 20.45 -7.16
N GLY A 16 8.73 21.59 -7.67
CA GLY A 16 8.67 21.91 -9.10
C GLY A 16 7.25 22.15 -9.63
N ARG A 17 7.12 22.29 -10.96
CA ARG A 17 5.89 22.77 -11.61
C ARG A 17 4.73 21.77 -11.67
N LYS A 18 5.04 20.48 -11.53
CA LYS A 18 4.06 19.38 -11.63
C LYS A 18 3.47 18.96 -10.28
N ASP A 19 4.02 19.45 -9.18
CA ASP A 19 3.54 19.21 -7.83
C ASP A 19 2.58 20.33 -7.37
N GLY A 20 1.78 20.07 -6.34
CA GLY A 20 0.81 21.02 -5.78
C GLY A 20 -0.40 21.30 -6.68
N LYS A 21 -0.78 20.35 -7.54
CA LYS A 21 -1.97 20.43 -8.39
C LYS A 21 -3.20 19.84 -7.71
N PHE A 22 -3.00 18.91 -6.80
CA PHE A 22 -4.09 18.30 -6.05
C PHE A 22 -4.45 19.19 -4.85
N THR A 23 -5.71 19.63 -4.77
CA THR A 23 -6.19 20.53 -3.73
C THR A 23 -6.99 19.79 -2.66
N LEU A 24 -6.84 20.24 -1.41
CA LEU A 24 -7.57 19.68 -0.29
C LEU A 24 -9.04 20.13 -0.38
N GLN A 25 -9.98 19.19 -0.43
CA GLN A 25 -11.40 19.51 -0.49
C GLN A 25 -11.95 19.70 0.92
N ALA A 26 -12.63 20.83 1.17
CA ALA A 26 -13.27 21.08 2.46
C ALA A 26 -14.52 20.23 2.63
N ASP A 27 -15.37 20.20 1.61
CA ASP A 27 -16.56 19.39 1.55
C ASP A 27 -16.23 17.94 1.18
N LEU A 28 -16.73 17.00 1.98
CA LEU A 28 -16.57 15.57 1.80
C LEU A 28 -17.93 14.90 1.50
N SER A 29 -18.92 15.68 1.09
CA SER A 29 -20.23 15.18 0.69
C SER A 29 -20.10 14.39 -0.61
N GLY A 30 -20.79 13.25 -0.71
CA GLY A 30 -20.66 12.33 -1.86
C GLY A 30 -19.42 11.42 -1.85
N MET A 31 -18.49 11.61 -0.91
CA MET A 31 -17.36 10.68 -0.72
C MET A 31 -17.85 9.36 -0.14
N THR A 32 -17.25 8.27 -0.59
CA THR A 32 -17.58 6.89 -0.22
C THR A 32 -16.34 6.13 0.25
N ALA A 33 -16.54 4.92 0.78
CA ALA A 33 -15.42 4.09 1.25
C ALA A 33 -14.41 3.78 0.13
N SER A 34 -14.82 3.67 -1.14
CA SER A 34 -13.90 3.41 -2.25
C SER A 34 -12.93 4.57 -2.49
N HIS A 35 -13.33 5.80 -2.21
CA HIS A 35 -12.48 6.97 -2.35
C HIS A 35 -11.28 6.93 -1.38
N ILE A 36 -11.43 6.31 -0.21
CA ILE A 36 -10.34 6.16 0.76
C ILE A 36 -9.15 5.46 0.12
N ALA A 37 -9.38 4.29 -0.49
CA ALA A 37 -8.34 3.50 -1.14
C ALA A 37 -7.77 4.21 -2.37
N SER A 38 -8.62 4.85 -3.19
CA SER A 38 -8.19 5.63 -4.36
C SER A 38 -7.20 6.74 -3.98
N PHE A 39 -7.47 7.46 -2.89
CA PHE A 39 -6.56 8.50 -2.41
C PHE A 39 -5.24 7.95 -1.87
N ILE A 40 -5.23 6.76 -1.27
CA ILE A 40 -3.96 6.10 -0.90
C ILE A 40 -3.12 5.80 -2.15
N VAL A 41 -3.73 5.26 -3.20
CA VAL A 41 -3.03 4.95 -4.44
C VAL A 41 -2.48 6.24 -5.07
N LEU A 42 -3.32 7.25 -5.23
CA LEU A 42 -2.92 8.55 -5.76
C LEU A 42 -1.75 9.17 -4.98
N GLY A 43 -1.79 9.08 -3.65
CA GLY A 43 -0.73 9.62 -2.81
C GLY A 43 0.60 8.89 -2.98
N LYS A 44 0.57 7.56 -3.12
CA LYS A 44 1.79 6.75 -3.39
C LYS A 44 2.37 7.04 -4.77
N GLU A 45 1.52 7.14 -5.79
CA GLU A 45 1.95 7.50 -7.15
C GLU A 45 2.57 8.90 -7.19
N ALA A 46 1.96 9.87 -6.51
CA ALA A 46 2.51 11.21 -6.38
C ALA A 46 3.87 11.22 -5.66
N ALA A 47 4.01 10.49 -4.55
CA ALA A 47 5.27 10.38 -3.82
C ALA A 47 6.37 9.76 -4.68
N ALA A 48 6.07 8.67 -5.39
CA ALA A 48 7.00 8.02 -6.30
C ALA A 48 7.41 8.92 -7.48
N ALA A 49 6.53 9.81 -7.92
CA ALA A 49 6.78 10.79 -8.96
C ALA A 49 7.52 12.06 -8.47
N GLY A 50 7.97 12.10 -7.22
CA GLY A 50 8.63 13.28 -6.65
C GLY A 50 7.70 14.48 -6.46
N ARG A 51 6.41 14.22 -6.21
CA ARG A 51 5.37 15.24 -5.96
C ARG A 51 4.88 15.17 -4.52
N PRO A 52 5.70 15.60 -3.54
CA PRO A 52 5.39 15.45 -2.13
C PRO A 52 4.17 16.25 -1.68
N ARG A 53 3.87 17.41 -2.27
CA ARG A 53 2.64 18.16 -1.93
C ARG A 53 1.39 17.44 -2.41
N ASP A 54 1.36 16.94 -3.64
CA ASP A 54 0.24 16.15 -4.16
C ASP A 54 0.04 14.86 -3.35
N ALA A 55 1.15 14.19 -2.98
CA ALA A 55 1.13 13.00 -2.16
C ALA A 55 0.51 13.26 -0.79
N GLU A 56 0.94 14.35 -0.14
CA GLU A 56 0.41 14.77 1.15
C GLU A 56 -1.09 15.03 1.08
N VAL A 57 -1.54 15.83 0.11
CA VAL A 57 -2.96 16.17 -0.01
C VAL A 57 -3.81 14.92 -0.28
N ALA A 58 -3.33 13.98 -1.08
CA ALA A 58 -4.02 12.72 -1.32
C ALA A 58 -4.15 11.89 -0.02
N PHE A 59 -3.07 11.72 0.74
CA PHE A 59 -3.17 10.99 2.01
C PHE A 59 -4.02 11.72 3.06
N LEU A 60 -4.00 13.06 3.09
CA LEU A 60 -4.90 13.86 3.92
C LEU A 60 -6.37 13.65 3.56
N MET A 61 -6.69 13.60 2.25
CA MET A 61 -8.04 13.30 1.78
C MET A 61 -8.47 11.89 2.19
N SER A 62 -7.61 10.89 2.01
CA SER A 62 -7.88 9.52 2.48
C SER A 62 -8.18 9.48 3.98
N CYS A 63 -7.34 10.13 4.78
CA CYS A 63 -7.46 10.20 6.23
C CYS A 63 -8.79 10.85 6.65
N ARG A 64 -9.12 12.02 6.09
CA ARG A 64 -10.35 12.76 6.45
C ARG A 64 -11.62 12.02 6.03
N VAL A 65 -11.62 11.38 4.85
CA VAL A 65 -12.75 10.57 4.40
C VAL A 65 -12.90 9.33 5.28
N ALA A 66 -11.80 8.67 5.67
CA ALA A 66 -11.84 7.54 6.58
C ALA A 66 -12.36 7.93 7.98
N ASP A 67 -11.87 9.03 8.56
CA ASP A 67 -12.35 9.55 9.83
C ASP A 67 -13.87 9.84 9.78
N LYS A 68 -14.35 10.46 8.69
CA LYS A 68 -15.77 10.79 8.51
C LYS A 68 -16.66 9.55 8.35
N LEU A 69 -16.22 8.57 7.54
CA LEU A 69 -17.07 7.44 7.14
C LEU A 69 -16.94 6.21 8.05
N LYS A 70 -15.76 6.00 8.64
CA LYS A 70 -15.39 4.79 9.39
C LYS A 70 -14.99 5.08 10.83
N GLY A 71 -14.79 6.35 11.18
CA GLY A 71 -14.32 6.78 12.49
C GLY A 71 -12.80 6.80 12.60
N MET A 72 -12.30 7.60 13.55
CA MET A 72 -10.87 7.85 13.77
C MET A 72 -10.08 6.62 14.22
N ASP A 73 -10.79 5.60 14.69
CA ASP A 73 -10.24 4.35 15.23
C ASP A 73 -10.30 3.20 14.21
N SER A 74 -10.75 3.50 12.99
CA SER A 74 -10.79 2.55 11.89
C SER A 74 -9.39 2.19 11.39
N VAL A 75 -9.28 1.00 10.81
CA VAL A 75 -8.04 0.56 10.14
C VAL A 75 -7.74 1.47 8.96
N GLU A 76 -8.78 1.93 8.26
CA GLU A 76 -8.69 2.83 7.11
C GLU A 76 -8.07 4.19 7.50
N SER A 77 -8.51 4.77 8.63
CA SER A 77 -7.90 5.99 9.18
C SER A 77 -6.44 5.72 9.58
N ALA A 78 -6.18 4.60 10.25
CA ALA A 78 -4.83 4.22 10.64
C ALA A 78 -3.89 4.00 9.44
N ASP A 79 -4.38 3.42 8.34
CA ASP A 79 -3.64 3.22 7.10
C ASP A 79 -3.27 4.56 6.45
N ALA A 80 -4.23 5.50 6.37
CA ALA A 80 -3.96 6.84 5.84
C ALA A 80 -2.96 7.63 6.71
N LYS A 81 -3.10 7.57 8.04
CA LYS A 81 -2.17 8.17 9.00
C LYS A 81 -0.77 7.58 8.87
N TYR A 82 -0.65 6.27 8.68
CA TYR A 82 0.63 5.60 8.47
C TYR A 82 1.32 6.11 7.19
N GLN A 83 0.58 6.26 6.08
CA GLN A 83 1.15 6.80 4.84
C GLN A 83 1.62 8.26 5.00
N LEU A 84 0.85 9.12 5.69
CA LEU A 84 1.28 10.48 6.03
C LEU A 84 2.54 10.48 6.90
N GLY A 85 2.60 9.61 7.90
CA GLY A 85 3.76 9.46 8.77
C GLY A 85 5.01 9.07 7.99
N TRP A 86 4.88 8.14 7.04
CA TRP A 86 5.95 7.74 6.13
C TRP A 86 6.42 8.88 5.23
N LEU A 87 5.49 9.63 4.63
CA LEU A 87 5.83 10.78 3.80
C LEU A 87 6.61 11.83 4.59
N TYR A 88 6.14 12.19 5.77
CA TYR A 88 6.82 13.18 6.62
C TYR A 88 8.17 12.71 7.15
N ALA A 89 8.29 11.43 7.50
CA ALA A 89 9.56 10.84 7.90
C ALA A 89 10.59 10.92 6.76
N GLY A 90 10.18 10.65 5.52
CA GLY A 90 11.03 10.78 4.33
C GLY A 90 11.46 12.22 4.09
N LEU A 91 10.51 13.16 4.05
CA LEU A 91 10.79 14.59 3.85
C LEU A 91 11.71 15.18 4.94
N ALA A 92 11.63 14.68 6.18
CA ALA A 92 12.49 15.12 7.27
C ALA A 92 13.97 14.68 7.10
N LEU A 93 14.23 13.72 6.20
CA LEU A 93 15.57 13.24 5.86
C LEU A 93 16.14 13.89 4.60
N GLU A 94 15.35 14.65 3.84
CA GLU A 94 15.81 15.28 2.60
C GLU A 94 16.85 16.38 2.85
N ASP A 95 17.91 16.37 2.05
CA ASP A 95 18.94 17.39 2.06
C ASP A 95 18.36 18.74 1.62
N GLY A 96 18.71 19.81 2.35
CA GLY A 96 18.19 21.16 2.10
C GLY A 96 16.94 21.54 2.90
N SER A 97 16.33 20.60 3.64
CA SER A 97 15.25 20.92 4.57
C SER A 97 15.76 21.70 5.80
N ALA A 98 15.18 22.88 6.03
CA ALA A 98 15.53 23.71 7.19
C ALA A 98 15.35 22.92 8.51
N ARG A 99 16.24 23.11 9.49
CA ARG A 99 16.22 22.38 10.77
C ARG A 99 14.86 22.46 11.49
N ALA A 100 14.21 23.62 11.46
CA ALA A 100 12.89 23.82 12.04
C ALA A 100 11.81 22.98 11.32
N SER A 101 11.85 22.96 9.99
CA SER A 101 10.94 22.16 9.16
C SER A 101 11.14 20.66 9.39
N ARG A 102 12.39 20.19 9.48
CA ARG A 102 12.71 18.79 9.82
C ARG A 102 12.12 18.39 11.18
N ALA A 103 12.31 19.23 12.19
CA ALA A 103 11.77 18.96 13.53
C ALA A 103 10.23 18.90 13.53
N GLU A 104 9.55 19.79 12.79
CA GLU A 104 8.09 19.76 12.67
C GLU A 104 7.60 18.52 11.91
N LEU A 105 8.22 18.18 10.77
CA LEU A 105 7.87 16.98 10.00
C LEU A 105 8.05 15.71 10.85
N ARG A 106 9.13 15.61 11.61
CA ARG A 106 9.39 14.49 12.53
C ARG A 106 8.33 14.39 13.63
N ARG A 107 7.96 15.51 14.27
CA ARG A 107 6.88 15.54 15.27
C ARG A 107 5.53 15.11 14.68
N ARG A 108 5.22 15.52 13.45
CA ARG A 108 4.00 15.09 12.77
C ARG A 108 4.02 13.60 12.48
N ALA A 109 5.14 13.10 11.94
CA ALA A 109 5.33 11.69 11.65
C ALA A 109 5.18 10.81 12.90
N GLU A 110 5.77 11.24 14.02
CA GLU A 110 5.70 10.54 15.30
C GLU A 110 4.26 10.37 15.79
N ARG A 111 3.49 11.48 15.82
CA ARG A 111 2.08 11.43 16.24
C ARG A 111 1.25 10.50 15.36
N LEU A 112 1.48 10.54 14.05
CA LEU A 112 0.73 9.72 13.09
C LEU A 112 1.07 8.24 13.23
N TYR A 113 2.35 7.87 13.32
CA TYR A 113 2.74 6.48 13.54
C TYR A 113 2.27 5.94 14.89
N ALA A 114 2.31 6.75 15.96
CA ALA A 114 1.81 6.35 17.27
C ALA A 114 0.31 6.07 17.24
N ASP A 115 -0.46 6.91 16.54
CA ASP A 115 -1.90 6.73 16.37
C ASP A 115 -2.23 5.46 15.57
N SER A 116 -1.57 5.27 14.42
CA SER A 116 -1.70 4.07 13.60
C SER A 116 -1.32 2.81 14.38
N LEU A 117 -0.19 2.83 15.09
CA LEU A 117 0.29 1.70 15.89
C LEU A 117 -0.75 1.29 16.93
N ARG A 118 -1.35 2.24 17.65
CA ARG A 118 -2.38 1.95 18.65
C ARG A 118 -3.57 1.22 18.03
N THR A 119 -4.06 1.69 16.89
CA THR A 119 -5.17 1.05 16.17
C THR A 119 -4.78 -0.34 15.66
N TYR A 120 -3.58 -0.51 15.09
CA TYR A 120 -3.12 -1.81 14.61
C TYR A 120 -2.90 -2.82 15.74
N LEU A 121 -2.36 -2.41 16.87
CA LEU A 121 -2.22 -3.27 18.05
C LEU A 121 -3.58 -3.72 18.56
N ALA A 122 -4.54 -2.80 18.68
CA ALA A 122 -5.89 -3.12 19.13
C ALA A 122 -6.62 -4.07 18.17
N ARG A 123 -6.40 -3.93 16.85
CA ARG A 123 -7.11 -4.71 15.84
C ARG A 123 -6.44 -6.05 15.49
N TYR A 124 -5.11 -6.08 15.44
CA TYR A 124 -4.33 -7.18 14.88
C TYR A 124 -3.28 -7.76 15.84
N GLY A 125 -3.02 -7.11 16.97
CA GLY A 125 -1.97 -7.52 17.91
C GLY A 125 -0.55 -7.14 17.46
N GLN A 126 0.42 -7.47 18.31
CA GLN A 126 1.83 -7.03 18.18
C GLN A 126 2.58 -7.73 17.04
N ALA A 127 2.26 -8.99 16.75
CA ALA A 127 2.96 -9.79 15.74
C ALA A 127 2.61 -9.38 14.30
N HIS A 128 1.50 -8.69 14.10
CA HIS A 128 1.02 -8.31 12.77
C HIS A 128 1.95 -7.32 12.09
N GLU A 129 2.09 -7.43 10.77
CA GLU A 129 3.04 -6.64 9.98
C GLU A 129 2.79 -5.13 10.10
N LYS A 130 1.53 -4.69 10.04
CA LYS A 130 1.15 -3.27 10.17
C LYS A 130 1.59 -2.70 11.52
N SER A 131 1.40 -3.44 12.61
CA SER A 131 1.86 -3.06 13.95
C SER A 131 3.39 -2.96 14.00
N ARG A 132 4.09 -3.94 13.45
CA ARG A 132 5.56 -3.93 13.40
C ARG A 132 6.12 -2.77 12.59
N PHE A 133 5.53 -2.46 11.44
CA PHE A 133 5.98 -1.36 10.60
C PHE A 133 5.74 0.00 11.24
N ALA A 134 4.56 0.23 11.84
CA ALA A 134 4.30 1.47 12.56
C ALA A 134 5.26 1.66 13.75
N ALA A 135 5.55 0.59 14.50
CA ALA A 135 6.54 0.62 15.58
C ALA A 135 7.97 0.87 15.07
N ALA A 136 8.36 0.27 13.93
CA ALA A 136 9.65 0.52 13.31
C ALA A 136 9.77 1.98 12.83
N GLY A 137 8.71 2.55 12.29
CA GLY A 137 8.62 3.96 11.91
C GLY A 137 8.89 4.89 13.09
N LEU A 138 8.23 4.67 14.24
CA LEU A 138 8.50 5.43 15.47
C LEU A 138 9.97 5.32 15.91
N LYS A 139 10.51 4.10 15.95
CA LYS A 139 11.90 3.88 16.35
C LYS A 139 12.89 4.60 15.43
N ALA A 140 12.61 4.66 14.12
CA ALA A 140 13.43 5.40 13.18
C ALA A 140 13.40 6.92 13.45
N LEU A 141 12.27 7.43 13.97
CA LEU A 141 12.11 8.82 14.42
C LEU A 141 12.68 9.11 15.82
N ASP A 142 13.36 8.18 16.48
CA ASP A 142 14.20 8.47 17.67
C ASP A 142 15.70 8.48 17.31
N GLN A 143 16.01 7.85 16.18
CA GLN A 143 17.27 7.87 15.45
C GLN A 143 17.98 9.25 15.38
N PRO A 144 19.06 9.63 16.08
CA PRO A 144 19.76 10.86 15.72
C PRO A 144 20.20 10.76 14.26
N VAL A 145 19.94 11.82 13.47
CA VAL A 145 20.38 11.92 12.08
C VAL A 145 21.90 11.92 12.10
N ARG A 146 22.52 10.74 12.01
CA ARG A 146 23.97 10.62 11.91
C ARG A 146 24.39 11.32 10.63
N SER A 147 25.24 12.33 10.76
CA SER A 147 26.01 12.88 9.65
C SER A 147 26.71 11.73 8.93
N VAL A 148 26.23 11.39 7.74
CA VAL A 148 26.88 10.41 6.87
C VAL A 148 28.17 11.09 6.37
N GLN A 149 29.31 10.65 6.91
CA GLN A 149 30.61 10.90 6.27
C GLN A 149 30.64 10.14 4.94
N GLU A 150 31.15 10.82 3.91
CA GLU A 150 31.38 10.31 2.57
C GLU A 150 32.11 8.97 2.60
N GLY A 151 31.44 7.95 2.07
CA GLY A 151 31.95 6.60 1.88
C GLY A 151 30.97 5.88 0.98
N THR A 152 31.24 5.95 -0.31
CA THR A 152 30.48 5.37 -1.44
C THR A 152 29.71 4.09 -1.09
N SER A 153 28.42 4.23 -0.82
CA SER A 153 27.41 3.19 -1.07
C SER A 153 26.01 3.80 -1.00
N LYS A 154 25.31 3.71 -2.12
CA LYS A 154 23.93 4.18 -2.36
C LYS A 154 23.00 3.68 -1.25
N PRO A 155 22.07 4.49 -0.69
CA PRO A 155 21.11 4.00 0.30
C PRO A 155 20.19 2.98 -0.37
N SER A 156 20.49 1.70 -0.14
CA SER A 156 19.71 0.59 -0.64
C SER A 156 18.45 0.44 0.21
N GLN A 157 17.31 0.43 -0.48
CA GLN A 157 16.01 -0.11 -0.08
C GLN A 157 16.09 -1.06 1.13
N ALA A 158 15.73 -0.56 2.32
CA ALA A 158 15.65 -1.40 3.52
C ALA A 158 14.57 -0.90 4.47
N LEU A 159 13.32 -0.83 3.99
CA LEU A 159 12.10 -0.80 4.81
C LEU A 159 10.97 -1.63 4.16
N MET A 160 11.35 -2.74 3.51
CA MET A 160 10.44 -3.82 3.11
C MET A 160 10.95 -5.15 3.68
N PRO A 161 10.06 -6.10 4.04
CA PRO A 161 10.47 -7.37 4.63
C PRO A 161 11.04 -8.32 3.57
N PRO A 162 12.16 -9.02 3.82
CA PRO A 162 12.54 -10.19 3.03
C PRO A 162 11.65 -11.38 3.41
N SER A 163 11.00 -11.99 2.42
CA SER A 163 10.45 -13.34 2.56
C SER A 163 11.59 -14.33 2.35
N GLN A 164 12.14 -14.87 3.44
CA GLN A 164 13.09 -15.97 3.37
C GLN A 164 12.34 -17.28 3.12
N ALA A 165 12.34 -17.73 1.87
CA ALA A 165 12.19 -19.14 1.59
C ALA A 165 13.54 -19.82 1.87
N ARG A 166 13.64 -20.54 2.99
CA ARG A 166 14.65 -21.60 3.13
C ARG A 166 14.38 -22.67 2.06
N ARG A 167 15.41 -23.18 1.43
CA ARG A 167 15.56 -24.61 1.10
C ARG A 167 17.03 -24.91 0.77
N ASN A 168 17.48 -26.05 1.30
CA ASN A 168 18.85 -26.56 1.34
C ASN A 168 19.40 -27.02 -0.02
N GLU A 169 20.73 -27.22 -0.03
CA GLU A 169 21.64 -27.88 -1.01
C GLU A 169 21.09 -29.20 -1.60
N ALA A 170 21.50 -29.78 -2.74
CA ALA A 170 22.68 -29.74 -3.62
C ALA A 170 22.21 -30.06 -5.08
N ALA A 171 22.94 -29.94 -6.20
CA ALA A 171 24.31 -30.36 -6.50
C ALA A 171 24.78 -29.90 -7.92
N GLN A 172 26.09 -29.65 -8.00
CA GLN A 172 27.04 -29.87 -9.12
C GLN A 172 27.15 -28.93 -10.34
N ALA A 173 28.40 -28.85 -10.82
CA ALA A 173 29.09 -27.71 -11.42
C ALA A 173 29.40 -27.85 -12.93
N ALA A 174 29.60 -26.72 -13.61
CA ALA A 174 30.44 -26.58 -14.83
C ALA A 174 30.87 -25.08 -15.01
N PRO A 175 32.05 -24.79 -15.62
CA PRO A 175 32.72 -23.47 -15.55
C PRO A 175 32.20 -22.42 -16.58
N PRO A 176 32.54 -21.11 -16.43
CA PRO A 176 31.89 -20.03 -17.16
C PRO A 176 32.64 -19.55 -18.42
N ALA A 177 31.89 -19.06 -19.41
CA ALA A 177 32.36 -18.19 -20.51
C ALA A 177 31.20 -17.25 -20.95
N PRO A 178 31.45 -16.12 -21.63
CA PRO A 178 31.46 -14.80 -21.02
C PRO A 178 30.27 -13.87 -21.38
N HIS A 179 30.02 -12.97 -20.43
CA HIS A 179 29.26 -11.70 -20.41
C HIS A 179 28.52 -11.16 -21.64
N GLU A 180 27.26 -10.74 -21.40
CA GLU A 180 26.72 -9.42 -21.78
C GLU A 180 25.71 -8.96 -20.66
N PRO A 181 25.58 -7.65 -20.38
CA PRO A 181 25.06 -7.13 -19.12
C PRO A 181 23.53 -7.03 -19.02
N GLY A 182 22.97 -7.88 -18.15
CA GLY A 182 21.93 -7.58 -17.15
C GLY A 182 20.95 -6.43 -17.40
N ALA A 183 19.95 -6.65 -18.27
CA ALA A 183 18.63 -6.08 -18.03
C ALA A 183 18.02 -6.81 -16.84
N ALA A 184 17.76 -6.10 -15.73
CA ALA A 184 16.99 -6.66 -14.64
C ALA A 184 15.61 -7.07 -15.18
N ILE A 185 15.40 -8.37 -15.40
CA ILE A 185 14.10 -8.90 -15.77
C ILE A 185 13.19 -8.66 -14.57
N SER A 186 12.43 -7.57 -14.61
CA SER A 186 11.33 -7.38 -13.68
C SER A 186 10.44 -8.62 -13.78
N PRO A 187 10.13 -9.31 -12.67
CA PRO A 187 9.32 -10.52 -12.75
C PRO A 187 8.02 -10.18 -13.46
N GLY A 188 7.68 -10.97 -14.48
CA GLY A 188 6.45 -10.83 -15.26
C GLY A 188 5.20 -11.14 -14.43
N PRO A 189 3.98 -10.96 -14.99
CA PRO A 189 2.73 -11.30 -14.32
C PRO A 189 2.62 -12.80 -14.00
N SER A 190 1.50 -13.22 -13.40
CA SER A 190 1.26 -14.63 -13.06
C SER A 190 1.02 -15.54 -14.27
N PHE A 191 1.00 -14.98 -15.48
CA PHE A 191 0.83 -15.67 -16.75
C PHE A 191 2.01 -15.40 -17.70
N ASP A 192 2.11 -16.21 -18.75
CA ASP A 192 3.13 -16.09 -19.78
C ASP A 192 2.82 -14.95 -20.75
N CYS A 193 3.64 -13.90 -20.73
CA CYS A 193 3.47 -12.75 -21.61
C CYS A 193 3.60 -13.08 -23.10
N ALA A 194 4.28 -14.16 -23.48
CA ALA A 194 4.31 -14.61 -24.87
C ALA A 194 2.94 -15.10 -25.36
N LYS A 195 2.02 -15.40 -24.43
CA LYS A 195 0.65 -15.86 -24.72
C LYS A 195 -0.40 -14.76 -24.57
N ALA A 196 0.00 -13.52 -24.24
CA ALA A 196 -0.89 -12.39 -24.09
C ALA A 196 -1.58 -12.06 -25.43
N ARG A 197 -2.91 -12.13 -25.46
CA ARG A 197 -3.73 -11.88 -26.66
C ARG A 197 -4.54 -10.61 -26.53
N SER A 198 -5.03 -10.31 -25.32
CA SER A 198 -5.91 -9.18 -25.10
C SER A 198 -5.17 -7.87 -24.81
N MET A 199 -5.89 -6.75 -24.92
CA MET A 199 -5.37 -5.44 -24.54
C MET A 199 -4.98 -5.37 -23.05
N PRO A 200 -5.84 -5.81 -22.10
CA PRO A 200 -5.47 -5.95 -20.70
C PRO A 200 -4.20 -6.76 -20.47
N GLU A 201 -4.09 -7.95 -21.05
CA GLU A 201 -2.93 -8.84 -20.86
C GLU A 201 -1.64 -8.19 -21.36
N LYS A 202 -1.67 -7.57 -22.55
CA LYS A 202 -0.51 -6.86 -23.10
C LYS A 202 -0.09 -5.70 -22.22
N MET A 203 -1.05 -4.93 -21.72
CA MET A 203 -0.79 -3.81 -20.82
C MET A 203 -0.18 -4.27 -19.49
N ILE A 204 -0.71 -5.36 -18.91
CA ILE A 204 -0.16 -6.00 -17.71
C ILE A 204 1.29 -6.45 -17.95
N CYS A 205 1.59 -7.00 -19.12
CA CYS A 205 2.93 -7.43 -19.47
C CYS A 205 3.94 -6.28 -19.64
N SER A 206 3.48 -5.11 -20.10
CA SER A 206 4.32 -3.93 -20.31
C SER A 206 4.46 -3.01 -19.09
N ASP A 207 3.63 -3.20 -18.06
CA ASP A 207 3.59 -2.34 -16.86
C ASP A 207 4.01 -3.13 -15.61
N ALA A 208 5.12 -2.72 -15.00
CA ALA A 208 5.71 -3.42 -13.86
C ALA A 208 4.79 -3.43 -12.62
N GLU A 209 3.96 -2.41 -12.43
CA GLU A 209 3.02 -2.35 -11.31
C GLU A 209 1.84 -3.29 -11.56
N LEU A 210 1.27 -3.29 -12.76
CA LEU A 210 0.19 -4.22 -13.12
C LEU A 210 0.67 -5.67 -13.08
N ALA A 211 1.88 -5.96 -13.54
CA ALA A 211 2.48 -7.29 -13.41
C ALA A 211 2.64 -7.71 -11.94
N ARG A 212 3.04 -6.79 -11.06
CA ARG A 212 3.13 -7.03 -9.61
C ARG A 212 1.76 -7.32 -9.00
N LEU A 213 0.75 -6.50 -9.32
CA LEU A 213 -0.62 -6.67 -8.85
C LEU A 213 -1.22 -7.98 -9.33
N ASP A 214 -0.94 -8.40 -10.56
CA ASP A 214 -1.37 -9.69 -11.10
C ASP A 214 -0.85 -10.88 -10.28
N ARG A 215 0.45 -10.89 -9.96
CA ARG A 215 1.04 -11.92 -9.09
C ARG A 215 0.46 -11.91 -7.69
N GLU A 216 0.25 -10.73 -7.12
CA GLU A 216 -0.33 -10.57 -5.79
C GLU A 216 -1.76 -11.11 -5.76
N LEU A 217 -2.58 -10.73 -6.73
CA LEU A 217 -3.95 -11.22 -6.87
C LEU A 217 -3.99 -12.74 -7.03
N GLY A 218 -3.05 -13.34 -7.78
CA GLY A 218 -2.93 -14.80 -7.90
C GLY A 218 -2.74 -15.51 -6.55
N ARG A 219 -1.95 -14.92 -5.64
CA ARG A 219 -1.77 -15.45 -4.26
C ARG A 219 -3.05 -15.32 -3.45
N VAL A 220 -3.73 -14.18 -3.53
CA VAL A 220 -5.00 -13.96 -2.81
C VAL A 220 -6.08 -14.90 -3.34
N TYR A 221 -6.17 -15.09 -4.65
CA TYR A 221 -7.06 -16.06 -5.28
C TYR A 221 -6.84 -17.47 -4.77
N ALA A 222 -5.60 -17.93 -4.64
CA ALA A 222 -5.30 -19.27 -4.11
C ALA A 222 -5.83 -19.45 -2.68
N ARG A 223 -5.68 -18.43 -1.83
CA ARG A 223 -6.23 -18.44 -0.46
C ARG A 223 -7.76 -18.44 -0.47
N ALA A 224 -8.38 -17.55 -1.25
CA ALA A 224 -9.83 -17.45 -1.36
C ALA A 224 -10.46 -18.74 -1.91
N LYS A 225 -9.82 -19.37 -2.90
CA LYS A 225 -10.25 -20.67 -3.44
C LYS A 225 -10.30 -21.76 -2.38
N ASN A 226 -9.34 -21.76 -1.44
CA ASN A 226 -9.28 -22.73 -0.35
C ASN A 226 -10.28 -22.41 0.77
N ALA A 227 -10.66 -21.15 0.95
CA ALA A 227 -11.63 -20.70 1.94
C ALA A 227 -13.09 -20.79 1.47
N ALA A 228 -13.33 -20.80 0.15
CA ALA A 228 -14.66 -20.79 -0.43
C ALA A 228 -15.47 -22.06 -0.08
N SER A 229 -16.64 -21.87 0.52
CA SER A 229 -17.58 -22.95 0.87
C SER A 229 -18.19 -23.64 -0.37
N ASP A 230 -18.54 -22.86 -1.40
CA ASP A 230 -18.92 -23.38 -2.71
C ASP A 230 -17.83 -23.08 -3.75
N GLY A 231 -16.95 -24.06 -3.97
CA GLY A 231 -15.88 -23.94 -4.94
C GLY A 231 -16.35 -23.83 -6.40
N ALA A 232 -17.53 -24.33 -6.74
CA ALA A 232 -18.05 -24.24 -8.11
C ALA A 232 -18.60 -22.85 -8.39
N ALA A 233 -19.37 -22.26 -7.46
CA ALA A 233 -19.81 -20.87 -7.54
C ALA A 233 -18.62 -19.91 -7.57
N PHE A 234 -17.61 -20.13 -6.72
CA PHE A 234 -16.41 -19.30 -6.69
C PHE A 234 -15.67 -19.31 -8.04
N ARG A 235 -15.50 -20.49 -8.68
CA ARG A 235 -14.87 -20.59 -10.00
C ARG A 235 -15.67 -19.88 -11.08
N ARG A 236 -17.01 -19.99 -11.07
CA ARG A 236 -17.88 -19.27 -12.02
C ARG A 236 -17.73 -17.76 -11.89
N GLN A 237 -17.84 -17.26 -10.65
CA GLN A 237 -17.68 -15.82 -10.36
C GLN A 237 -16.30 -15.32 -10.78
N ASN A 238 -15.24 -16.08 -10.49
CA ASN A 238 -13.88 -15.70 -10.91
C ASN A 238 -13.74 -15.58 -12.44
N SER A 239 -14.32 -16.53 -13.19
CA SER A 239 -14.31 -16.50 -14.66
C SER A 239 -15.13 -15.33 -15.21
N GLU A 240 -16.23 -14.95 -14.55
CA GLU A 240 -17.01 -13.75 -14.90
C GLU A 240 -16.22 -12.47 -14.68
N GLU A 241 -15.57 -12.31 -13.52
CA GLU A 241 -14.74 -11.14 -13.22
C GLU A 241 -13.56 -11.00 -14.18
N TRP A 242 -12.91 -12.12 -14.53
CA TRP A 242 -11.88 -12.13 -15.58
C TRP A 242 -12.46 -11.69 -16.93
N ARG A 243 -13.55 -12.30 -17.40
CA ARG A 243 -14.18 -11.92 -18.69
C ARG A 243 -14.59 -10.45 -18.72
N ARG A 244 -15.09 -9.91 -17.61
CA ARG A 244 -15.40 -8.47 -17.49
C ARG A 244 -14.16 -7.63 -17.68
N ARG A 245 -13.04 -7.94 -17.01
CA ARG A 245 -11.76 -7.23 -17.20
C ARG A 245 -11.36 -7.16 -18.68
N GLU A 246 -11.40 -8.32 -19.34
CA GLU A 246 -11.04 -8.46 -20.76
C GLU A 246 -11.94 -7.60 -21.66
N ALA A 247 -13.25 -7.59 -21.36
CA ALA A 247 -14.24 -6.89 -22.14
C ALA A 247 -14.24 -5.37 -21.90
N THR A 248 -13.98 -4.89 -20.69
CA THR A 248 -14.23 -3.48 -20.32
C THR A 248 -12.98 -2.64 -20.16
N CYS A 249 -11.86 -3.19 -19.70
CA CYS A 249 -10.68 -2.38 -19.48
C CYS A 249 -9.94 -2.03 -20.77
N ARG A 250 -9.67 -0.72 -20.92
CA ARG A 250 -9.03 -0.12 -22.10
C ARG A 250 -7.84 0.78 -21.77
N ASP A 251 -7.63 1.07 -20.48
CA ASP A 251 -6.53 1.86 -19.98
C ASP A 251 -5.97 1.28 -18.68
N ARG A 252 -4.81 1.82 -18.28
CA ARG A 252 -4.07 1.42 -17.08
C ARG A 252 -4.90 1.62 -15.82
N GLU A 253 -5.58 2.75 -15.72
CA GLU A 253 -6.35 3.11 -14.53
C GLU A 253 -7.53 2.17 -14.30
N CYS A 254 -8.17 1.68 -15.36
CA CYS A 254 -9.19 0.64 -15.29
C CYS A 254 -8.63 -0.63 -14.67
N LEU A 255 -7.45 -1.07 -15.10
CA LEU A 255 -6.83 -2.28 -14.56
C LEU A 255 -6.44 -2.11 -13.09
N LEU A 256 -5.92 -0.94 -12.69
CA LEU A 256 -5.66 -0.63 -11.29
C LEU A 256 -6.93 -0.71 -10.44
N ARG A 257 -8.03 -0.09 -10.88
CA ARG A 257 -9.33 -0.18 -10.20
C ARG A 257 -9.85 -1.61 -10.15
N TRP A 258 -9.70 -2.37 -11.24
CA TRP A 258 -10.13 -3.76 -11.31
C TRP A 258 -9.34 -4.64 -10.32
N TYR A 259 -8.01 -4.50 -10.26
CA TYR A 259 -7.17 -5.25 -9.31
C TYR A 259 -7.54 -4.93 -7.85
N ALA A 260 -7.75 -3.66 -7.52
CA ALA A 260 -8.19 -3.25 -6.18
C ALA A 260 -9.55 -3.87 -5.81
N ASN A 261 -10.55 -3.73 -6.68
CA ASN A 261 -11.87 -4.29 -6.44
C ASN A 261 -11.84 -5.83 -6.33
N ARG A 262 -11.09 -6.49 -7.21
CA ARG A 262 -11.01 -7.95 -7.23
C ARG A 262 -10.27 -8.48 -5.99
N HIS A 263 -9.24 -7.78 -5.54
CA HIS A 263 -8.58 -8.08 -4.28
C HIS A 263 -9.56 -8.08 -3.11
N ASP A 264 -10.36 -7.02 -2.97
CA ASP A 264 -11.31 -6.87 -1.84
C ASP A 264 -12.39 -7.95 -1.86
N GLN A 265 -12.93 -8.27 -3.05
CA GLN A 265 -13.88 -9.38 -3.21
C GLN A 265 -13.30 -10.72 -2.74
N LEU A 266 -12.04 -10.99 -3.09
CA LEU A 266 -11.37 -12.23 -2.70
C LEU A 266 -11.03 -12.26 -1.21
N MET A 267 -10.67 -11.12 -0.61
CA MET A 267 -10.44 -11.00 0.84
C MET A 267 -11.72 -11.26 1.63
N ASN A 268 -12.87 -10.77 1.17
CA ASN A 268 -14.17 -11.07 1.80
C ASN A 268 -14.49 -12.58 1.80
N VAL A 269 -14.08 -13.32 0.76
CA VAL A 269 -14.23 -14.78 0.73
C VAL A 269 -13.31 -15.45 1.76
N ILE A 270 -12.09 -14.93 1.95
CA ILE A 270 -11.13 -15.46 2.93
C ILE A 270 -11.60 -15.22 4.36
N GLU A 271 -12.15 -14.03 4.64
CA GLU A 271 -12.59 -13.63 5.98
C GLU A 271 -13.93 -14.28 6.38
N GLY A 272 -14.74 -14.69 5.40
CA GLY A 272 -16.07 -15.26 5.63
C GLY A 272 -17.08 -14.25 6.18
N PRO A 273 -18.37 -14.64 6.33
CA PRO A 273 -19.33 -13.81 7.04
C PRO A 273 -18.88 -13.65 8.50
N LYS A 274 -18.69 -12.41 8.95
CA LYS A 274 -18.50 -12.09 10.36
C LYS A 274 -19.74 -12.57 11.10
N GLN A 275 -19.62 -13.63 11.90
CA GLN A 275 -20.68 -14.02 12.81
C GLN A 275 -20.83 -12.89 13.83
N GLU A 276 -21.96 -12.17 13.77
CA GLU A 276 -22.43 -11.40 14.91
C GLU A 276 -22.73 -12.39 16.05
N PRO A 277 -22.29 -12.10 17.29
CA PRO A 277 -22.66 -12.93 18.42
C PRO A 277 -24.19 -12.95 18.54
N ALA A 278 -24.76 -14.16 18.60
CA ALA A 278 -26.19 -14.36 18.79
C ALA A 278 -26.64 -13.62 20.08
N PRO A 279 -27.80 -12.95 20.08
CA PRO A 279 -28.33 -12.34 21.30
C PRO A 279 -28.55 -13.44 22.34
N SER A 280 -27.87 -13.32 23.48
CA SER A 280 -28.07 -14.20 24.63
C SER A 280 -29.55 -14.19 24.99
N ALA A 281 -30.20 -15.33 24.82
CA ALA A 281 -31.50 -15.60 25.40
C ALA A 281 -31.34 -15.62 26.92
N LEU A 282 -31.64 -14.49 27.57
CA LEU A 282 -31.89 -14.48 29.01
C LEU A 282 -33.12 -15.36 29.25
N SER A 283 -32.85 -16.49 29.87
CA SER A 283 -33.85 -17.46 30.32
C SER A 283 -34.72 -16.86 31.41
N ARG A 284 -35.98 -17.33 31.35
CA ARG A 284 -37.12 -17.17 32.25
C ARG A 284 -36.83 -16.87 33.72
#